data_AF-K3X7A2-F1
#
_entry.id   AF-K3X7A2-F1
#
_cell.length_a   1.000
_cell.length_b   1.000
_cell.length_c   1.000
_cell.angle_alpha   90.00
_cell.angle_beta   90.00
_cell.angle_gamma   90.00
#
_symmetry.space_group_name_H-M   'P 1'
#
loop_
_entity.id
_entity.type
_entity.pdbx_description
1 polymer ?
#
loop_
_entity_poly.entity_id
_entity_poly.type
_entity_poly.pdbx_seq_one_letter_code
_entity_poly.pdbx_strand_id
1 'polypeptide(L)'
;MKTPRNDRGPVPISGYLFKMKSTERLLASQWNKRFFALEGKELKYYTHESSTEASKVIDLLSIESIRRFENGDHGVFSFVLKTPDRSYFLRAESKGDMKRWVRGLKDQQDLWRVKEKGSVLPDPAARKPKHYSDVPIGTFVSQRSSTNLQVK
;
A
#
# COMPACT_ATOMS: atom_id res chain seq x y z
N MET A 1 1.66 24.24 17.52
CA MET A 1 0.38 23.88 16.89
C MET A 1 0.31 22.36 16.81
N LYS A 2 -0.78 21.76 17.29
CA LYS A 2 -0.85 20.33 17.65
C LYS A 2 -1.17 19.47 16.42
N THR A 3 -0.26 18.58 16.01
CA THR A 3 -0.63 17.39 15.23
C THR A 3 -0.99 16.27 16.22
N PRO A 4 -2.19 15.66 16.13
CA PRO A 4 -2.52 14.55 17.01
C PRO A 4 -1.66 13.33 16.63
N ARG A 5 -1.11 12.70 17.67
CA ARG A 5 -0.52 11.36 17.64
C ARG A 5 -1.64 10.32 17.56
N ASN A 6 -1.73 9.56 16.46
CA ASN A 6 -2.20 8.15 16.34
C ASN A 6 -2.58 7.91 14.86
N ASP A 7 -2.24 6.82 14.18
CA ASP A 7 -1.90 5.47 14.58
C ASP A 7 -0.63 4.99 13.86
N ARG A 8 0.10 4.05 14.46
CA ARG A 8 1.33 3.45 13.89
C ARG A 8 1.00 2.55 12.68
N GLY A 9 0.58 3.16 11.58
CA GLY A 9 0.69 2.62 10.23
C GLY A 9 2.08 2.91 9.63
N PRO A 10 2.36 2.48 8.38
CA PRO A 10 3.65 2.70 7.75
C PRO A 10 4.02 4.18 7.79
N VAL A 11 5.26 4.44 8.19
CA VAL A 11 5.79 5.79 8.47
C VAL A 11 5.44 6.75 7.32
N PRO A 12 4.77 7.88 7.59
CA PRO A 12 4.50 8.87 6.57
C PRO A 12 5.82 9.36 5.98
N ILE A 13 6.00 9.16 4.69
CA ILE A 13 7.17 9.68 3.96
C ILE A 13 6.79 11.03 3.36
N SER A 14 7.60 12.04 3.61
CA SER A 14 7.44 13.35 3.01
C SER A 14 8.78 13.92 2.58
N GLY A 15 8.73 14.89 1.68
CA GLY A 15 9.91 15.56 1.17
C GLY A 15 9.77 16.03 -0.27
N TYR A 16 10.78 16.75 -0.72
CA TYR A 16 10.76 17.31 -2.07
C TYR A 16 11.11 16.28 -3.13
N LEU A 17 10.38 16.34 -4.24
CA LEU A 17 10.69 15.65 -5.49
C LEU A 17 10.58 16.64 -6.64
N PHE A 18 11.37 16.42 -7.69
CA PHE A 18 11.17 17.09 -8.95
C PHE A 18 10.12 16.32 -9.76
N LYS A 19 9.05 17.02 -10.16
CA LYS A 19 7.95 16.49 -10.95
C LYS A 19 7.99 17.08 -12.35
N MET A 20 7.99 16.22 -13.37
CA MET A 20 7.85 16.66 -14.76
C MET A 20 6.44 17.22 -15.02
N LYS A 21 6.34 18.32 -15.78
CA LYS A 21 5.05 18.83 -16.25
C LYS A 21 4.38 17.78 -17.16
N SER A 22 3.06 17.67 -17.07
CA SER A 22 2.30 17.12 -18.19
C SER A 22 2.36 18.18 -19.28
N THR A 23 3.17 17.97 -20.31
CA THR A 23 3.02 18.72 -21.54
C THR A 23 3.11 17.73 -22.68
N GLU A 24 2.21 17.85 -23.65
CA GLU A 24 2.21 17.06 -24.88
C GLU A 24 3.44 17.38 -25.75
N ARG A 25 4.09 18.53 -25.50
CA ARG A 25 5.31 18.92 -26.20
C ARG A 25 6.53 18.24 -25.59
N LEU A 26 6.90 17.08 -26.16
CA LEU A 26 8.11 16.32 -25.85
C LEU A 26 9.43 17.14 -25.93
N LEU A 27 9.39 18.32 -26.54
CA LEU A 27 10.55 19.19 -26.76
C LEU A 27 10.95 20.04 -25.54
N ALA A 28 10.12 20.14 -24.49
CA ALA A 28 10.44 20.94 -23.30
C ALA A 28 10.06 20.22 -22.00
N SER A 29 10.88 19.24 -21.62
CA SER A 29 10.74 18.51 -20.35
C SER A 29 11.04 19.43 -19.15
N GLN A 30 10.04 20.17 -18.68
CA GLN A 30 10.20 21.04 -17.51
C GLN A 30 9.92 20.29 -16.20
N TRP A 31 10.91 20.29 -15.32
CA TRP A 31 10.85 19.72 -13.97
C TRP A 31 10.57 20.81 -12.94
N ASN A 32 9.62 20.58 -12.04
CA ASN A 32 9.30 21.50 -10.94
C ASN A 32 9.51 20.82 -9.60
N LYS A 33 10.17 21.49 -8.67
CA LYS A 33 10.26 21.03 -7.28
C LYS A 33 8.88 21.16 -6.63
N ARG A 34 8.40 20.07 -6.03
CA ARG A 34 7.13 19.98 -5.32
C ARG A 34 7.35 19.19 -4.03
N PHE A 35 6.65 19.58 -2.97
CA PHE A 35 6.69 18.85 -1.72
C PHE A 35 5.66 17.71 -1.81
N PHE A 36 6.10 16.47 -1.64
CA PHE A 36 5.24 15.30 -1.61
C PHE A 36 5.08 14.82 -0.18
N ALA A 37 3.89 14.34 0.17
CA ALA A 37 3.59 13.72 1.45
C ALA A 37 2.71 12.49 1.24
N LEU A 38 3.13 11.37 1.81
CA LEU A 38 2.37 10.13 1.85
C LEU A 38 1.67 9.99 3.20
N GLU A 39 0.35 10.07 3.19
CA GLU A 39 -0.50 10.06 4.38
C GLU A 39 -1.59 9.01 4.21
N GLY A 40 -1.48 7.89 4.93
CA GLY A 40 -2.42 6.78 4.79
C GLY A 40 -2.44 6.25 3.35
N LYS A 41 -3.61 6.28 2.70
CA LYS A 41 -3.80 5.85 1.30
C LYS A 41 -3.58 6.97 0.28
N GLU A 42 -3.21 8.17 0.71
CA GLU A 42 -3.14 9.34 -0.15
C GLU A 42 -1.69 9.79 -0.35
N LEU A 43 -1.26 9.88 -1.60
CA LEU A 43 -0.05 10.58 -1.99
C LEU A 43 -0.44 12.00 -2.44
N LYS A 44 -0.09 12.98 -1.62
CA LYS A 44 -0.37 14.39 -1.86
C LYS A 44 0.88 15.09 -2.37
N TYR A 45 0.71 16.11 -3.20
CA TYR A 45 1.79 17.07 -3.44
C TYR A 45 1.31 18.51 -3.43
N TYR A 46 2.25 19.38 -3.07
CA TYR A 46 2.06 20.79 -2.80
C TYR A 46 3.08 21.62 -3.56
N THR A 47 2.78 22.90 -3.78
CA THR A 47 3.74 23.84 -4.35
C THR A 47 4.97 23.94 -3.46
N HIS A 48 4.76 24.10 -2.14
CA HIS A 48 5.78 24.15 -1.10
C HIS A 48 5.31 23.36 0.14
N GLU A 49 6.23 23.03 1.04
CA GLU A 49 5.93 22.35 2.31
C GLU A 49 4.96 23.14 3.21
N SER A 50 5.04 24.47 3.19
CA SER A 50 4.17 25.35 3.96
C SER A 50 2.79 25.58 3.34
N SER A 51 2.52 25.02 2.15
CA SER A 51 1.23 25.19 1.49
C SER A 51 0.14 24.43 2.22
N THR A 52 -0.98 25.08 2.50
CA THR A 52 -2.14 24.48 3.18
C THR A 52 -2.92 23.55 2.26
N GLU A 53 -3.01 23.90 0.98
CA GLU A 53 -3.79 23.17 -0.02
C GLU A 53 -2.91 22.28 -0.89
N ALA A 54 -3.31 21.01 -1.01
CA ALA A 54 -2.65 20.07 -1.92
C ALA A 54 -2.98 20.44 -3.37
N SER A 55 -1.95 20.57 -4.20
CA SER A 55 -2.12 20.76 -5.64
C SER A 55 -2.79 19.55 -6.30
N LYS A 56 -2.57 18.34 -5.75
CA LYS A 56 -3.28 17.13 -6.15
C LYS A 56 -3.19 16.10 -5.03
N VAL A 57 -4.24 15.29 -4.92
CA VAL A 57 -4.30 14.07 -4.13
C VAL A 57 -4.35 12.89 -5.09
N ILE A 58 -3.49 11.89 -4.88
CA ILE A 58 -3.42 10.66 -5.67
C ILE A 58 -3.75 9.50 -4.73
N ASP A 59 -4.78 8.72 -5.06
CA ASP A 59 -5.07 7.50 -4.33
C ASP A 59 -4.01 6.44 -4.64
N LEU A 60 -3.29 5.97 -3.61
CA LEU A 60 -2.29 4.90 -3.72
C LEU A 60 -2.85 3.64 -4.38
N LEU A 61 -4.12 3.31 -4.12
CA LEU A 61 -4.73 2.10 -4.66
C LEU A 61 -5.01 2.22 -6.16
N SER A 62 -5.15 3.45 -6.69
CA SER A 62 -5.29 3.71 -8.12
C SER A 62 -3.97 3.65 -8.90
N ILE A 63 -2.82 3.58 -8.21
CA ILE A 63 -1.52 3.48 -8.88
C ILE A 63 -1.34 2.07 -9.45
N GLU A 64 -1.38 1.96 -10.78
CA GLU A 64 -1.22 0.70 -11.52
C GLU A 64 0.21 0.16 -11.43
N SER A 65 1.21 1.04 -11.46
CA SER A 65 2.62 0.63 -11.38
C SER A 65 3.55 1.71 -10.84
N ILE A 66 4.60 1.26 -10.16
CA ILE A 66 5.69 2.08 -9.62
C ILE A 66 7.02 1.52 -10.15
N ARG A 67 7.67 2.24 -11.08
CA ARG A 67 8.87 1.77 -11.79
C ARG A 67 10.04 2.75 -11.63
N ARG A 68 11.23 2.22 -11.30
CA ARG A 68 12.49 2.97 -11.23
C ARG A 68 13.13 3.06 -12.61
N PHE A 69 13.87 4.14 -12.86
CA PHE A 69 14.79 4.26 -13.97
C PHE A 69 16.19 4.40 -13.38
N GLU A 70 17.03 3.39 -13.57
CA GLU A 70 18.43 3.49 -13.15
C GLU A 70 19.23 4.29 -14.19
N ASN A 71 18.95 4.07 -15.49
CA ASN A 71 19.58 4.74 -16.62
C ASN A 71 18.50 5.04 -17.68
N GLY A 72 18.32 6.29 -18.11
CA GLY A 72 17.37 6.63 -19.16
C GLY A 72 17.19 8.14 -19.39
N ASP A 73 16.43 8.48 -20.44
CA ASP A 73 16.22 9.84 -20.97
C ASP A 73 15.66 10.86 -19.96
N HIS A 74 15.08 10.38 -18.86
CA HIS A 74 14.47 11.20 -17.81
C HIS A 74 15.39 11.48 -16.62
N GLY A 75 16.69 11.20 -16.76
CA GLY A 75 17.73 11.52 -15.79
C GLY A 75 17.89 10.52 -14.65
N VAL A 76 18.95 10.70 -13.86
CA VAL A 76 19.30 9.85 -12.71
C VAL A 76 18.32 10.00 -11.54
N PHE A 77 18.16 8.93 -10.76
CA PHE A 77 17.33 8.87 -9.54
C PHE A 77 15.83 9.12 -9.80
N SER A 78 15.37 8.75 -10.99
CA SER A 78 14.00 8.95 -11.46
C SER A 78 13.14 7.69 -11.30
N PHE A 79 11.84 7.89 -11.10
CA PHE A 79 10.82 6.84 -11.06
C PHE A 79 9.49 7.36 -11.61
N VAL A 80 8.63 6.45 -12.06
CA VAL A 80 7.31 6.78 -12.60
C VAL A 80 6.22 6.10 -11.80
N LEU A 81 5.20 6.88 -11.48
CA LEU A 81 3.91 6.39 -11.00
C LEU A 81 2.92 6.42 -12.17
N LYS A 82 2.39 5.27 -12.55
CA LYS A 82 1.34 5.18 -13.57
C LYS A 82 -0.01 5.10 -12.86
N THR A 83 -0.89 6.05 -13.14
CA THR A 83 -2.32 6.02 -12.77
C THR A 83 -3.16 5.90 -14.05
N PRO A 84 -4.46 5.60 -13.96
CA PRO A 84 -5.35 5.54 -15.11
C PRO A 84 -5.37 6.86 -15.90
N ASP A 85 -5.40 7.98 -15.18
CA ASP A 85 -5.51 9.31 -15.81
C ASP A 85 -4.19 9.79 -16.45
N ARG A 86 -3.03 9.42 -15.87
CA ARG A 86 -1.73 9.94 -16.31
C ARG A 86 -0.54 9.19 -15.71
N SER A 87 0.64 9.43 -16.29
CA SER A 87 1.92 9.08 -15.67
C SER A 87 2.56 10.29 -14.96
N TYR A 88 3.13 10.05 -13.78
CA TYR A 88 3.89 11.01 -12.99
C TYR A 88 5.37 10.63 -13.03
N PHE A 89 6.17 11.40 -13.77
CA PHE A 89 7.63 11.28 -13.77
C PHE A 89 8.18 12.10 -12.61
N LEU A 90 8.85 11.42 -11.68
CA LEU A 90 9.37 11.96 -10.44
C LEU A 90 10.86 11.70 -10.36
N ARG A 91 11.61 12.67 -9.85
CA ARG A 91 13.06 12.57 -9.66
C ARG A 91 13.44 13.01 -8.25
N ALA A 92 14.24 12.18 -7.59
CA ALA A 92 14.74 12.45 -6.25
C ALA A 92 16.13 13.13 -6.30
N GLU A 93 16.58 13.68 -5.17
CA GLU A 93 17.90 14.32 -5.06
C GLU A 93 19.04 13.30 -5.00
N SER A 94 18.77 12.08 -4.54
CA SER A 94 19.75 10.99 -4.47
C SER A 94 19.18 9.62 -4.80
N LYS A 95 20.06 8.65 -5.10
CA LYS A 95 19.70 7.23 -5.27
C LYS A 95 19.02 6.67 -4.01
N GLY A 96 19.48 7.08 -2.82
CA GLY A 96 18.92 6.69 -1.54
C GLY A 96 17.48 7.18 -1.38
N ASP A 97 17.24 8.46 -1.71
CA ASP A 97 15.90 9.05 -1.66
C ASP A 97 14.94 8.37 -2.63
N MET A 98 15.36 8.15 -3.88
CA MET A 98 14.55 7.42 -4.86
C MET A 98 14.15 6.03 -4.35
N LYS A 99 15.12 5.27 -3.79
CA LYS A 99 14.86 3.95 -3.22
C LYS A 99 13.90 4.03 -2.04
N ARG A 100 14.06 5.02 -1.15
CA ARG A 100 13.16 5.26 -0.01
C ARG A 100 11.74 5.53 -0.48
N TRP A 101 11.55 6.42 -1.45
CA TRP A 101 10.24 6.74 -2.00
C TRP A 101 9.56 5.54 -2.63
N VAL A 102 10.25 4.84 -3.54
CA VAL A 102 9.67 3.68 -4.23
C VAL A 102 9.31 2.56 -3.27
N ARG A 103 10.17 2.29 -2.28
CA ARG A 103 9.87 1.29 -1.25
C ARG A 103 8.69 1.71 -0.41
N GLY A 104 8.71 2.93 0.15
CA GLY A 104 7.63 3.40 1.04
C GLY A 104 6.28 3.46 0.35
N LEU A 105 6.21 3.85 -0.93
CA LEU A 105 4.96 3.82 -1.70
C LEU A 105 4.43 2.40 -1.89
N LYS A 106 5.30 1.42 -2.19
CA LYS A 106 4.89 0.01 -2.35
C LYS A 106 4.45 -0.61 -1.04
N ASP A 107 5.26 -0.45 0.02
CA ASP A 107 4.96 -0.98 1.36
C ASP A 107 3.62 -0.40 1.87
N GLN A 108 3.35 0.88 1.64
CA GLN A 108 2.08 1.51 1.99
C GLN A 108 0.93 0.98 1.11
N GLN A 109 1.12 0.86 -0.21
CA GLN A 109 0.10 0.31 -1.12
C GLN A 109 -0.31 -1.12 -0.70
N ASP A 110 0.65 -1.96 -0.36
CA ASP A 110 0.39 -3.34 0.08
C ASP A 110 -0.35 -3.38 1.41
N LEU A 111 0.04 -2.55 2.37
CA LEU A 111 -0.67 -2.44 3.65
C LEU A 111 -2.15 -2.05 3.45
N TRP A 112 -2.44 -1.06 2.61
CA TRP A 112 -3.82 -0.63 2.38
C TRP A 112 -4.64 -1.65 1.57
N ARG A 113 -4.01 -2.41 0.67
CA ARG A 113 -4.67 -3.53 -0.02
C ARG A 113 -5.10 -4.64 0.95
N VAL A 114 -4.27 -4.94 1.96
CA VAL A 114 -4.64 -5.90 3.01
C VAL A 114 -5.75 -5.35 3.89
N LYS A 115 -5.67 -4.07 4.27
CA LYS A 115 -6.67 -3.42 5.14
C LYS A 115 -8.07 -3.40 4.50
N GLU A 116 -8.18 -3.05 3.22
CA GLU A 116 -9.45 -3.08 2.47
C GLU A 116 -10.01 -4.51 2.34
N LYS A 117 -9.16 -5.50 2.08
CA LYS A 117 -9.57 -6.92 2.02
C LYS A 117 -10.00 -7.47 3.39
N GLY A 118 -9.39 -7.00 4.48
CA GLY A 118 -9.73 -7.37 5.85
C GLY A 118 -11.02 -6.70 6.37
N SER A 119 -11.45 -5.59 5.76
CA SER A 119 -12.74 -4.94 6.07
C SER A 119 -13.94 -5.53 5.32
N VAL A 120 -13.73 -6.38 4.32
CA VAL A 120 -14.82 -7.15 3.70
C VAL A 120 -15.19 -8.29 4.66
N LEU A 121 -16.01 -7.98 5.67
CA LEU A 121 -16.70 -8.99 6.45
C LEU A 121 -17.54 -9.85 5.48
N PRO A 122 -17.54 -11.18 5.61
CA PRO A 122 -18.54 -11.98 4.92
C PRO A 122 -19.91 -11.54 5.44
N ASP A 123 -20.85 -11.33 4.52
CA ASP A 123 -22.25 -11.05 4.84
C ASP A 123 -22.71 -11.95 6.01
N PRO A 124 -23.13 -11.39 7.15
CA PRO A 124 -23.62 -12.19 8.27
C PRO A 124 -24.82 -13.06 7.89
N ALA A 125 -25.51 -12.80 6.77
CA ALA A 125 -26.59 -13.64 6.24
C ALA A 125 -26.11 -14.97 5.61
N ALA A 126 -24.82 -15.15 5.34
CA ALA A 126 -24.28 -16.41 4.81
C ALA A 126 -23.97 -17.45 5.90
N ARG A 127 -24.00 -17.07 7.18
CA ARG A 127 -23.89 -18.02 8.30
C ARG A 127 -25.27 -18.54 8.67
N LYS A 128 -25.82 -19.48 7.89
CA LYS A 128 -26.91 -20.31 8.39
C LYS A 128 -26.42 -21.03 9.65
N PRO A 129 -27.05 -20.85 10.83
CA PRO A 129 -26.73 -21.65 12.00
C PRO A 129 -26.96 -23.11 11.62
N LYS A 130 -25.94 -23.96 11.79
CA LYS A 130 -26.19 -25.41 11.77
C LYS A 130 -27.08 -25.69 12.98
N HIS A 131 -28.34 -26.03 12.73
CA HIS A 131 -29.28 -26.37 13.78
C HIS A 131 -28.77 -27.63 14.49
N TYR A 132 -28.69 -27.59 15.81
CA TYR A 132 -28.10 -28.66 16.64
C TYR A 132 -28.80 -30.03 16.45
N SER A 133 -29.99 -30.06 15.85
CA SER A 133 -30.73 -31.29 15.56
C SER A 133 -30.04 -32.23 14.57
N ASP A 134 -29.08 -31.76 13.77
CA ASP A 134 -28.46 -32.57 12.72
C ASP A 134 -27.18 -33.28 13.17
N VAL A 135 -26.83 -33.21 14.47
CA VAL A 135 -25.71 -33.96 15.04
C VAL A 135 -26.24 -35.30 15.52
N PRO A 136 -25.83 -36.45 14.93
CA PRO A 136 -26.23 -37.76 15.44
C PRO A 136 -25.64 -37.94 16.84
N ILE A 137 -26.51 -37.93 17.86
CA ILE A 137 -26.15 -38.32 19.22
C ILE A 137 -26.05 -39.84 19.23
N GLY A 138 -24.84 -40.39 19.19
CA GLY A 138 -24.65 -41.82 19.38
C GLY A 138 -23.32 -42.35 18.90
N THR A 139 -22.27 -42.22 19.72
CA THR A 139 -21.32 -43.32 19.99
C THR A 139 -20.44 -42.91 21.19
N PHE A 140 -20.96 -43.16 22.39
CA PHE A 140 -20.08 -43.45 23.52
C PHE A 140 -19.69 -44.93 23.41
N VAL A 141 -18.44 -45.22 23.05
CA VAL A 141 -17.83 -46.51 23.39
C VAL A 141 -16.87 -46.26 24.54
N SER A 142 -17.28 -46.77 25.69
CA SER A 142 -16.57 -46.79 26.95
C SER A 142 -15.65 -48.02 27.01
N GLN A 143 -14.46 -47.77 27.55
CA GLN A 143 -13.69 -48.65 28.43
C GLN A 143 -12.78 -49.78 27.91
N ARG A 144 -11.54 -49.63 28.43
CA ARG A 144 -10.72 -50.58 29.20
C ARG A 144 -9.58 -51.30 28.47
N SER A 145 -8.42 -51.12 29.12
CA SER A 145 -7.14 -51.79 29.04
C SER A 145 -7.20 -53.27 29.43
N SER A 146 -6.29 -54.09 28.86
CA SER A 146 -5.56 -55.18 29.55
C SER A 146 -4.49 -55.84 28.65
N THR A 147 -3.23 -55.70 29.08
CA THR A 147 -2.11 -56.67 29.21
C THR A 147 -1.86 -57.87 28.26
N ASN A 148 -0.57 -57.97 27.87
CA ASN A 148 0.39 -59.10 27.90
C ASN A 148 0.60 -60.13 26.75
N LEU A 149 1.90 -60.30 26.45
CA LEU A 149 2.72 -61.46 26.00
C LEU A 149 2.23 -62.38 24.85
N GLN A 150 3.08 -62.63 23.83
CA GLN A 150 4.09 -63.71 23.83
C GLN A 150 4.82 -63.89 22.47
N VAL A 151 6.16 -63.94 22.55
CA VAL A 151 7.17 -64.79 21.88
C VAL A 151 6.79 -65.55 20.58
N LYS A 152 7.60 -65.34 19.54
CA LYS A 152 8.31 -66.40 18.80
C LYS A 152 9.58 -65.86 18.17
#